data_AF-A0A2S9LXF3-F1
#
_entry.id   AF-A0A2S9LXF3-F1
#
_cell.length_a   1.000
_cell.length_b   1.000
_cell.length_c   1.000
_cell.angle_alpha   90.00
_cell.angle_beta   90.00
_cell.angle_gamma   90.00
#
_symmetry.space_group_name_H-M   'P 1'
#
loop_
_entity.id
_entity.type
_entity.pdbx_description
1 polymer ?
#
loop_
_entity_poly.entity_id
_entity_poly.type
_entity_poly.pdbx_seq_one_letter_code
_entity_poly.pdbx_strand_id
1 'polypeptide(L)'
;MTLPIGAPREWNGQFEEALFVDVARRHRPDFPDKLAAPPREPRTADELAAVADYYTKMASHDLFIVQVVAKAIDTLFRDDPHFQLILSRQLGDDGAHAAIGRERVTELTGRDPLPDVDRLVAAHWARIGDLAVRDLAGFLAFEWHYELHILAKLWIQRKTGRIADGAMREHGENRIRPDEEWHRVQIVNWWFATLAALPAAERDALIDRVIAADEQMQARLDGYLHDEYAHTAHVFGADIADYRAIYDDWRREMLSRLTGRRLDALVPLSRDSVGQEHDREVVA
;
A
#
# COMPACT_ATOMS: atom_id res chain seq x y z
N MET A 1 -1.72 -8.09 29.48
CA MET A 1 -1.84 -7.33 28.22
C MET A 1 -3.23 -7.56 27.68
N THR A 2 -4.10 -6.55 27.71
CA THR A 2 -5.36 -6.59 26.96
C THR A 2 -5.11 -5.84 25.67
N LEU A 3 -4.94 -6.60 24.59
CA LEU A 3 -4.96 -6.07 23.23
C LEU A 3 -6.25 -5.26 23.00
N PRO A 4 -6.25 -4.31 22.06
CA PRO A 4 -7.47 -3.62 21.65
C PRO A 4 -8.54 -4.63 21.23
N ILE A 5 -9.82 -4.34 21.49
CA ILE A 5 -10.94 -5.23 21.16
C ILE A 5 -10.94 -5.46 19.64
N GLY A 6 -10.48 -6.63 19.20
CA GLY A 6 -10.44 -7.03 17.79
C GLY A 6 -9.06 -7.37 17.22
N ALA A 7 -7.97 -7.03 17.90
CA ALA A 7 -6.64 -7.43 17.44
C ALA A 7 -6.48 -8.97 17.53
N PRO A 8 -6.01 -9.65 16.46
CA PRO A 8 -5.78 -11.08 16.49
C PRO A 8 -4.70 -11.42 17.53
N ARG A 9 -4.70 -12.68 18.00
CA ARG A 9 -3.63 -13.16 18.90
C ARG A 9 -2.24 -13.03 18.28
N GLU A 10 -2.15 -13.19 16.96
CA GLU A 10 -0.95 -13.01 16.16
C GLU A 10 -1.33 -12.30 14.87
N TRP A 11 -0.63 -11.21 14.55
CA TRP A 11 -0.77 -10.49 13.28
C TRP A 11 0.23 -11.06 12.27
N ASN A 12 -0.25 -11.61 11.16
CA ASN A 12 0.57 -12.20 10.10
C ASN A 12 -0.16 -12.18 8.74
N GLY A 13 0.52 -12.54 7.65
CA GLY A 13 -0.04 -12.52 6.30
C GLY A 13 -1.23 -13.47 6.10
N GLN A 14 -1.30 -14.59 6.84
CA GLN A 14 -2.44 -15.52 6.77
C GLN A 14 -3.70 -14.88 7.34
N PHE A 15 -3.57 -14.17 8.46
CA PHE A 15 -4.66 -13.40 9.04
C PHE A 15 -5.12 -12.30 8.09
N GLU A 16 -4.19 -11.53 7.51
CA GLU A 16 -4.51 -10.45 6.56
C GLU A 16 -5.27 -10.99 5.33
N GLU A 17 -4.81 -12.11 4.75
CA GLU A 17 -5.47 -12.74 3.60
C GLU A 17 -6.88 -13.26 3.96
N ALA A 18 -7.02 -13.94 5.10
CA ALA A 18 -8.31 -14.47 5.54
C ALA A 18 -9.33 -13.35 5.80
N LEU A 19 -8.90 -12.26 6.46
CA LEU A 19 -9.72 -11.09 6.70
C LEU A 19 -10.13 -10.42 5.38
N PHE A 20 -9.19 -10.26 4.45
CA PHE A 20 -9.48 -9.65 3.16
C PHE A 20 -10.54 -10.46 2.39
N VAL A 21 -10.41 -11.79 2.35
CA VAL A 21 -11.38 -12.65 1.66
C VAL A 21 -12.78 -12.55 2.29
N ASP A 22 -12.88 -12.47 3.62
CA ASP A 22 -14.16 -12.23 4.30
C ASP A 22 -14.77 -10.89 3.88
N VAL A 23 -13.98 -9.81 3.95
CA VAL A 23 -14.40 -8.46 3.53
C VAL A 23 -14.87 -8.44 2.08
N ALA A 24 -14.08 -9.00 1.16
CA ALA A 24 -14.43 -9.04 -0.26
C ALA A 24 -15.75 -9.77 -0.50
N ARG A 25 -16.02 -10.86 0.23
CA ARG A 25 -17.25 -11.67 0.08
C ARG A 25 -18.52 -11.01 0.57
N ARG A 26 -18.43 -9.98 1.43
CA ARG A 26 -19.59 -9.17 1.84
C ARG A 26 -20.16 -8.36 0.68
N HIS A 27 -19.29 -7.93 -0.24
CA HIS A 27 -19.66 -7.12 -1.41
C HIS A 27 -19.76 -7.96 -2.68
N ARG A 28 -18.95 -9.01 -2.79
CA ARG A 28 -18.89 -9.95 -3.92
C ARG A 28 -18.92 -11.39 -3.42
N PRO A 29 -20.11 -12.00 -3.21
CA PRO A 29 -20.23 -13.35 -2.65
C PRO A 29 -19.47 -14.45 -3.43
N ASP A 30 -19.21 -14.21 -4.71
CA ASP A 30 -18.47 -15.11 -5.62
C ASP A 30 -16.96 -14.84 -5.67
N PHE A 31 -16.43 -13.94 -4.82
CA PHE A 31 -15.02 -13.59 -4.82
C PHE A 31 -14.14 -14.84 -4.58
N PRO A 32 -13.14 -15.10 -5.43
CA PRO A 32 -12.42 -16.37 -5.44
C PRO A 32 -11.42 -16.49 -4.28
N ASP A 33 -11.28 -17.69 -3.72
CA ASP A 33 -10.20 -17.98 -2.76
C ASP A 33 -8.82 -17.99 -3.45
N LYS A 34 -8.78 -18.44 -4.71
CA LYS A 34 -7.57 -18.54 -5.53
C LYS A 34 -7.94 -18.43 -7.01
N LEU A 35 -6.94 -18.11 -7.84
CA LEU A 35 -7.11 -18.13 -9.29
C LEU A 35 -7.53 -19.51 -9.79
N ALA A 36 -8.50 -19.53 -10.71
CA ALA A 36 -8.97 -20.76 -11.36
C ALA A 36 -7.92 -21.36 -12.32
N ALA A 37 -7.12 -20.50 -12.95
CA ALA A 37 -6.00 -20.87 -13.80
C ALA A 37 -4.82 -19.90 -13.55
N PRO A 38 -3.56 -20.35 -13.71
CA PRO A 38 -2.42 -19.45 -13.64
C PRO A 38 -2.55 -18.29 -14.65
N PRO A 39 -2.13 -17.08 -14.29
CA PRO A 39 -2.10 -15.96 -15.23
C PRO A 39 -1.15 -16.27 -16.38
N ARG A 40 -1.46 -15.75 -17.58
CA ARG A 40 -0.60 -15.89 -18.75
C ARG A 40 0.42 -14.76 -18.81
N GLU A 41 1.50 -14.98 -19.55
CA GLU A 41 2.44 -13.92 -19.91
C GLU A 41 1.77 -12.83 -20.76
N PRO A 42 2.27 -11.57 -20.71
CA PRO A 42 1.95 -10.53 -21.69
C PRO A 42 2.42 -10.97 -23.09
N ARG A 43 1.65 -10.63 -24.12
CA ARG A 43 1.87 -11.10 -25.51
C ARG A 43 1.94 -9.97 -26.52
N THR A 44 1.21 -8.89 -26.30
CA THR A 44 1.16 -7.76 -27.23
C THR A 44 2.15 -6.67 -26.82
N ALA A 45 2.50 -5.79 -27.76
CA ALA A 45 3.32 -4.61 -27.45
C ALA A 45 2.64 -3.73 -26.39
N ASP A 46 1.31 -3.57 -26.45
CA ASP A 46 0.54 -2.80 -25.48
C ASP A 46 0.58 -3.43 -24.08
N GLU A 47 0.46 -4.76 -23.98
CA GLU A 47 0.57 -5.47 -22.70
C GLU A 47 1.97 -5.35 -22.10
N LEU A 48 3.01 -5.45 -22.93
CA LEU A 48 4.40 -5.28 -22.48
C LEU A 48 4.68 -3.84 -22.04
N ALA A 49 4.14 -2.84 -22.74
CA ALA A 49 4.23 -1.43 -22.36
C ALA A 49 3.50 -1.16 -21.04
N ALA A 50 2.32 -1.75 -20.85
CA ALA A 50 1.55 -1.65 -19.61
C ALA A 50 2.30 -2.30 -18.41
N VAL A 51 2.96 -3.43 -18.63
CA VAL A 51 3.83 -4.07 -17.62
C VAL A 51 5.05 -3.19 -17.30
N ALA A 52 5.65 -2.54 -18.29
CA ALA A 52 6.74 -1.59 -18.06
C ALA A 52 6.26 -0.34 -17.28
N ASP A 53 5.07 0.18 -17.57
CA ASP A 53 4.47 1.27 -16.76
C ASP A 53 4.26 0.84 -15.31
N TYR A 54 3.80 -0.40 -15.08
CA TYR A 54 3.69 -0.96 -13.74
C TYR A 54 5.01 -0.99 -12.98
N TYR A 55 6.09 -1.48 -13.58
CA TYR A 55 7.38 -1.49 -12.89
C TYR A 55 7.99 -0.09 -12.71
N THR A 56 7.63 0.86 -13.56
CA THR A 56 7.98 2.27 -13.37
C THR A 56 7.27 2.84 -12.14
N LYS A 57 5.96 2.57 -11.99
CA LYS A 57 5.17 2.97 -10.83
C LYS A 57 5.63 2.28 -9.55
N MET A 58 5.89 0.97 -9.58
CA MET A 58 6.47 0.21 -8.47
C MET A 58 7.80 0.84 -8.03
N ALA A 59 8.71 1.10 -8.98
CA ALA A 59 9.99 1.73 -8.66
C ALA A 59 9.84 3.10 -8.00
N SER A 60 8.88 3.91 -8.46
CA SER A 60 8.60 5.21 -7.85
C SER A 60 7.91 5.12 -6.48
N HIS A 61 7.04 4.14 -6.27
CA HIS A 61 6.36 3.90 -5.02
C HIS A 61 7.37 3.55 -3.91
N ASP A 62 8.23 2.58 -4.19
CA ASP A 62 9.18 2.08 -3.20
C ASP A 62 10.30 3.09 -2.95
N LEU A 63 10.76 3.81 -3.99
CA LEU A 63 11.72 4.90 -3.81
C LEU A 63 11.12 6.06 -2.99
N PHE A 64 9.80 6.32 -3.12
CA PHE A 64 9.13 7.31 -2.29
C PHE A 64 9.09 6.86 -0.82
N ILE A 65 8.79 5.59 -0.54
CA ILE A 65 8.84 5.04 0.82
C ILE A 65 10.24 5.20 1.41
N VAL A 66 11.29 4.85 0.67
CA VAL A 66 12.70 5.05 1.09
C VAL A 66 12.95 6.49 1.55
N GLN A 67 12.47 7.49 0.80
CA GLN A 67 12.68 8.89 1.15
C GLN A 67 11.90 9.32 2.41
N VAL A 68 10.67 8.82 2.59
CA VAL A 68 9.86 9.09 3.78
C VAL A 68 10.48 8.43 5.02
N VAL A 69 10.82 7.14 4.92
CA VAL A 69 11.41 6.36 6.00
C VAL A 69 12.76 6.94 6.44
N ALA A 70 13.62 7.30 5.49
CA ALA A 70 14.91 7.94 5.80
C ALA A 70 14.73 9.24 6.60
N LYS A 71 13.76 10.08 6.21
CA LYS A 71 13.44 11.32 6.94
C LYS A 71 12.90 11.00 8.34
N ALA A 72 11.97 10.06 8.45
CA ALA A 72 11.34 9.70 9.71
C ALA A 72 12.33 9.13 10.74
N ILE A 73 13.31 8.33 10.31
CA ILE A 73 14.41 7.84 11.16
C ILE A 73 15.17 9.02 11.79
N ASP A 74 15.54 10.03 10.99
CA ASP A 74 16.32 11.17 11.47
C ASP A 74 15.49 12.13 12.35
N THR A 75 14.21 12.32 12.04
CA THR A 75 13.38 13.36 12.66
C THR A 75 12.43 12.84 13.73
N LEU A 76 11.63 11.82 13.43
CA LEU A 76 10.54 11.36 14.30
C LEU A 76 11.00 10.29 15.29
N PHE A 77 11.95 9.46 14.90
CA PHE A 77 12.31 8.24 15.63
C PHE A 77 13.76 8.23 16.11
N ARG A 78 14.40 9.40 16.19
CA ARG A 78 15.81 9.55 16.62
C ARG A 78 16.12 8.88 17.96
N ASP A 79 15.15 8.86 18.86
CA ASP A 79 15.30 8.31 20.21
C ASP A 79 14.61 6.94 20.39
N ASP A 80 14.15 6.30 19.30
CA ASP A 80 13.57 4.95 19.31
C ASP A 80 14.44 3.97 18.50
N PRO A 81 15.52 3.42 19.08
CA PRO A 81 16.44 2.53 18.37
C PRO A 81 15.76 1.22 17.92
N HIS A 82 14.68 0.78 18.60
CA HIS A 82 13.96 -0.42 18.17
C HIS A 82 13.24 -0.16 16.86
N PHE A 83 12.50 0.95 16.76
CA PHE A 83 11.81 1.29 15.52
C PHE A 83 12.77 1.69 14.40
N GLN A 84 13.89 2.34 14.73
CA GLN A 84 14.96 2.59 13.75
C GLN A 84 15.45 1.30 13.08
N LEU A 85 15.60 0.19 13.82
CA LEU A 85 16.00 -1.08 13.22
C LEU A 85 14.94 -1.66 12.28
N ILE A 86 13.65 -1.51 12.64
CA ILE A 86 12.53 -1.91 11.79
C ILE A 86 12.54 -1.10 10.48
N LEU A 87 12.56 0.22 10.61
CA LEU A 87 12.56 1.16 9.50
C LEU A 87 13.83 1.06 8.63
N SER A 88 14.99 0.76 9.22
CA SER A 88 16.23 0.57 8.45
C SER A 88 16.17 -0.66 7.56
N ARG A 89 15.47 -1.72 8.00
CA ARG A 89 15.24 -2.89 7.15
C ARG A 89 14.29 -2.54 6.01
N GLN A 90 13.15 -1.90 6.30
CA GLN A 90 12.20 -1.45 5.28
C GLN A 90 12.88 -0.57 4.23
N LEU A 91 13.65 0.43 4.65
CA LEU A 91 14.44 1.28 3.76
C LEU A 91 15.35 0.46 2.82
N GLY A 92 16.00 -0.59 3.33
CA GLY A 92 16.88 -1.44 2.53
C GLY A 92 16.13 -2.35 1.57
N ASP A 93 15.03 -2.96 2.01
CA ASP A 93 14.21 -3.86 1.21
C ASP A 93 13.46 -3.07 0.10
N ASP A 94 12.80 -1.95 0.43
CA ASP A 94 12.11 -1.07 -0.56
C ASP A 94 13.10 -0.44 -1.55
N GLY A 95 14.29 -0.06 -1.07
CA GLY A 95 15.35 0.44 -1.95
C GLY A 95 15.80 -0.62 -2.97
N ALA A 96 15.82 -1.89 -2.57
CA ALA A 96 16.11 -2.99 -3.48
C ALA A 96 14.95 -3.22 -4.46
N HIS A 97 13.70 -3.17 -4.00
CA HIS A 97 12.52 -3.33 -4.87
C HIS A 97 12.44 -2.23 -5.91
N ALA A 98 12.73 -0.98 -5.51
CA ALA A 98 12.80 0.16 -6.42
C ALA A 98 13.83 -0.05 -7.54
N ALA A 99 15.03 -0.51 -7.18
CA ALA A 99 16.10 -0.81 -8.13
C ALA A 99 15.68 -1.91 -9.12
N ILE A 100 15.05 -2.97 -8.62
CA ILE A 100 14.59 -4.11 -9.43
C ILE A 100 13.48 -3.68 -10.40
N GLY A 101 12.54 -2.84 -9.97
CA GLY A 101 11.54 -2.24 -10.87
C GLY A 101 12.21 -1.50 -12.03
N ARG A 102 13.18 -0.64 -11.75
CA ARG A 102 13.94 0.10 -12.77
C ARG A 102 14.68 -0.83 -13.73
N GLU A 103 15.37 -1.84 -13.21
CA GLU A 103 16.07 -2.85 -14.01
C GLU A 103 15.09 -3.56 -14.93
N ARG A 104 13.93 -3.97 -14.42
CA ARG A 104 12.92 -4.66 -15.21
C ARG A 104 12.35 -3.81 -16.34
N VAL A 105 12.10 -2.52 -16.11
CA VAL A 105 11.67 -1.61 -17.19
C VAL A 105 12.75 -1.47 -18.26
N THR A 106 14.02 -1.41 -17.85
CA THR A 106 15.15 -1.34 -18.78
C THR A 106 15.23 -2.59 -19.65
N GLU A 107 15.02 -3.78 -19.07
CA GLU A 107 14.95 -5.03 -19.80
C GLU A 107 13.79 -5.08 -20.81
N LEU A 108 12.61 -4.60 -20.40
CA LEU A 108 11.40 -4.64 -21.23
C LEU A 108 11.42 -3.63 -22.37
N THR A 109 12.05 -2.47 -22.16
CA THR A 109 11.92 -1.31 -23.08
C THR A 109 13.24 -0.87 -23.72
N GLY A 110 14.38 -1.31 -23.19
CA GLY A 110 15.71 -0.81 -23.56
C GLY A 110 16.00 0.62 -23.11
N ARG A 111 15.12 1.24 -22.32
CA ARG A 111 15.23 2.62 -21.84
C ARG A 111 15.33 2.64 -20.32
N ASP A 112 16.17 3.55 -19.80
CA ASP A 112 16.24 3.83 -18.38
C ASP A 112 15.02 4.67 -17.95
N PRO A 113 14.15 4.16 -17.06
CA PRO A 113 12.95 4.89 -16.63
C PRO A 113 13.24 5.95 -15.56
N LEU A 114 14.50 6.18 -15.18
CA LEU A 114 14.84 7.09 -14.08
C LEU A 114 14.16 8.48 -14.16
N PRO A 115 14.04 9.14 -15.33
CA PRO A 115 13.29 10.40 -15.42
C PRO A 115 11.80 10.28 -15.06
N ASP A 116 11.16 9.17 -15.45
CA ASP A 116 9.76 8.90 -15.11
C ASP A 116 9.60 8.55 -13.63
N VAL A 117 10.53 7.79 -13.07
CA VAL A 117 10.59 7.47 -11.63
C VAL A 117 10.72 8.75 -10.81
N ASP A 118 11.65 9.64 -11.15
CA ASP A 118 11.85 10.92 -10.46
C ASP A 118 10.58 11.78 -10.48
N ARG A 119 9.95 11.90 -11.65
CA ARG A 119 8.69 12.63 -11.81
C ARG A 119 7.56 12.04 -10.94
N LEU A 120 7.43 10.72 -10.90
CA LEU A 120 6.39 10.05 -10.11
C LEU A 120 6.65 10.17 -8.61
N VAL A 121 7.90 10.05 -8.16
CA VAL A 121 8.28 10.32 -6.76
C VAL A 121 7.93 11.76 -6.37
N ALA A 122 8.22 12.74 -7.24
CA ALA A 122 7.82 14.13 -7.02
C ALA A 122 6.29 14.27 -6.92
N ALA A 123 5.53 13.53 -7.73
CA ALA A 123 4.07 13.51 -7.64
C ALA A 123 3.55 12.91 -6.33
N HIS A 124 4.20 11.85 -5.80
CA HIS A 124 3.88 11.32 -4.47
C HIS A 124 4.10 12.37 -3.37
N TRP A 125 5.25 13.06 -3.39
CA TRP A 125 5.53 14.17 -2.47
C TRP A 125 4.56 15.33 -2.62
N ALA A 126 4.20 15.71 -3.84
CA ALA A 126 3.25 16.80 -4.09
C ALA A 126 1.86 16.47 -3.54
N ARG A 127 1.42 15.22 -3.68
CA ARG A 127 0.12 14.73 -3.23
C ARG A 127 0.05 14.61 -1.71
N ILE A 128 1.07 13.99 -1.10
CA ILE A 128 1.08 13.70 0.34
C ILE A 128 1.58 14.88 1.16
N GLY A 129 2.43 15.72 0.59
CA GLY A 129 3.08 16.83 1.28
C GLY A 129 3.91 16.35 2.47
N ASP A 130 3.98 17.19 3.49
CA ASP A 130 4.70 16.91 4.74
C ASP A 130 3.98 15.92 5.66
N LEU A 131 2.74 15.48 5.36
CA LEU A 131 1.92 14.69 6.29
C LEU A 131 2.66 13.42 6.75
N ALA A 132 3.30 12.70 5.83
CA ALA A 132 4.02 11.46 6.14
C ALA A 132 5.22 11.65 7.08
N VAL A 133 5.74 12.87 7.24
CA VAL A 133 6.94 13.14 8.07
C VAL A 133 6.70 14.20 9.14
N ARG A 134 5.47 14.72 9.26
CA ARG A 134 5.13 15.83 10.15
C ARG A 134 5.14 15.41 11.61
N ASP A 135 4.51 14.28 11.90
CA ASP A 135 4.42 13.72 13.24
C ASP A 135 4.16 12.21 13.19
N LEU A 136 4.16 11.57 14.36
CA LEU A 136 3.90 10.13 14.49
C LEU A 136 2.57 9.71 13.85
N ALA A 137 1.52 10.52 13.98
CA ALA A 137 0.20 10.14 13.47
C ALA A 137 0.16 10.17 11.93
N GLY A 138 0.75 11.19 11.33
CA GLY A 138 0.91 11.31 9.89
C GLY A 138 1.81 10.22 9.30
N PHE A 139 2.90 9.87 9.99
CA PHE A 139 3.77 8.75 9.58
C PHE A 139 3.05 7.41 9.63
N LEU A 140 2.31 7.10 10.71
CA LEU A 140 1.52 5.87 10.79
C LEU A 140 0.41 5.81 9.75
N ALA A 141 -0.27 6.93 9.47
CA ALA A 141 -1.25 6.99 8.40
C ALA A 141 -0.60 6.71 7.03
N PHE A 142 0.61 7.21 6.79
CA PHE A 142 1.39 6.88 5.60
C PHE A 142 1.70 5.39 5.51
N GLU A 143 2.33 4.81 6.53
CA GLU A 143 2.67 3.38 6.58
C GLU A 143 1.42 2.52 6.38
N TRP A 144 0.30 2.85 7.03
CA TRP A 144 -0.92 2.07 6.87
C TRP A 144 -1.50 2.17 5.47
N HIS A 145 -1.46 3.33 4.82
CA HIS A 145 -1.94 3.44 3.44
C HIS A 145 -1.03 2.74 2.43
N TYR A 146 0.29 2.87 2.58
CA TYR A 146 1.28 2.36 1.62
C TYR A 146 1.59 0.89 1.82
N GLU A 147 1.45 0.37 3.03
CA GLU A 147 1.75 -1.02 3.34
C GLU A 147 0.47 -1.85 3.54
N LEU A 148 -0.45 -1.40 4.40
CA LEU A 148 -1.59 -2.23 4.85
C LEU A 148 -2.84 -2.08 3.97
N HIS A 149 -3.29 -0.86 3.70
CA HIS A 149 -4.54 -0.62 2.97
C HIS A 149 -4.38 -0.95 1.49
N ILE A 150 -3.17 -0.79 0.93
CA ILE A 150 -2.88 -1.17 -0.47
C ILE A 150 -3.05 -2.67 -0.73
N LEU A 151 -2.98 -3.52 0.32
CA LEU A 151 -3.19 -4.96 0.18
C LEU A 151 -4.54 -5.31 -0.47
N ALA A 152 -5.59 -4.49 -0.27
CA ALA A 152 -6.86 -4.75 -0.93
C ALA A 152 -6.72 -4.80 -2.45
N LYS A 153 -5.95 -3.88 -3.03
CA LYS A 153 -5.62 -3.86 -4.47
C LYS A 153 -4.81 -5.09 -4.87
N LEU A 154 -3.76 -5.39 -4.11
CA LEU A 154 -2.85 -6.50 -4.40
C LEU A 154 -3.56 -7.86 -4.30
N TRP A 155 -4.49 -8.04 -3.35
CA TRP A 155 -5.29 -9.24 -3.25
C TRP A 155 -6.30 -9.39 -4.40
N ILE A 156 -6.94 -8.30 -4.82
CA ILE A 156 -7.80 -8.31 -6.02
C ILE A 156 -6.99 -8.73 -7.23
N GLN A 157 -5.83 -8.10 -7.47
CA GLN A 157 -4.91 -8.47 -8.54
C GLN A 157 -4.54 -9.95 -8.47
N ARG A 158 -4.11 -10.43 -7.30
CA ARG A 158 -3.61 -11.80 -7.14
C ARG A 158 -4.69 -12.85 -7.33
N LYS A 159 -5.94 -12.56 -6.92
CA LYS A 159 -7.03 -13.54 -6.94
C LYS A 159 -7.88 -13.48 -8.21
N THR A 160 -7.75 -12.43 -9.01
CA THR A 160 -8.55 -12.23 -10.24
C THR A 160 -7.74 -11.88 -11.50
N GLY A 161 -6.44 -11.57 -11.35
CA GLY A 161 -5.55 -11.22 -12.45
C GLY A 161 -5.35 -12.37 -13.43
N ARG A 162 -5.36 -12.01 -14.72
CA ARG A 162 -5.25 -12.93 -15.86
C ARG A 162 -3.92 -12.82 -16.60
N ILE A 163 -3.19 -11.73 -16.38
CA ILE A 163 -1.87 -11.48 -16.94
C ILE A 163 -0.88 -11.35 -15.77
N ALA A 164 0.33 -11.86 -15.93
CA ALA A 164 1.43 -11.66 -14.99
C ALA A 164 2.75 -11.69 -15.76
N ASP A 165 3.76 -10.98 -15.25
CA ASP A 165 5.13 -11.07 -15.75
C ASP A 165 5.84 -12.27 -15.09
N GLY A 166 6.06 -13.33 -15.86
CA GLY A 166 6.68 -14.56 -15.36
C GLY A 166 8.10 -14.38 -14.89
N ALA A 167 8.85 -13.43 -15.45
CA ALA A 167 10.24 -13.16 -15.05
C ALA A 167 10.31 -12.64 -13.61
N MET A 168 9.29 -11.90 -13.20
CA MET A 168 9.20 -11.28 -11.88
C MET A 168 8.38 -12.10 -10.88
N ARG A 169 7.70 -13.17 -11.33
CA ARG A 169 6.82 -13.96 -10.47
C ARG A 169 7.55 -14.64 -9.31
N GLU A 170 8.66 -15.34 -9.60
CA GLU A 170 9.43 -16.00 -8.55
C GLU A 170 10.02 -14.99 -7.57
N HIS A 171 10.55 -13.88 -8.10
CA HIS A 171 11.09 -12.81 -7.29
C HIS A 171 10.02 -12.18 -6.38
N GLY A 172 8.83 -11.90 -6.93
CA GLY A 172 7.70 -11.40 -6.18
C GLY A 172 7.22 -12.35 -5.07
N GLU A 173 7.18 -13.66 -5.34
CA GLU A 173 6.71 -14.67 -4.39
C GLU A 173 7.70 -14.95 -3.25
N ASN A 174 9.01 -14.94 -3.56
CA ASN A 174 10.05 -15.39 -2.64
C ASN A 174 10.87 -14.27 -1.99
N ARG A 175 10.80 -13.04 -2.51
CA ARG A 175 11.53 -11.88 -1.96
C ARG A 175 10.59 -10.75 -1.55
N ILE A 176 9.94 -10.10 -2.54
CA ILE A 176 9.12 -8.90 -2.29
C ILE A 176 8.03 -9.19 -1.28
N ARG A 177 7.17 -10.18 -1.51
CA ARG A 177 6.04 -10.46 -0.61
C ARG A 177 6.48 -10.78 0.83
N PRO A 178 7.47 -11.67 1.08
CA PRO A 178 7.99 -11.87 2.43
C PRO A 178 8.56 -10.61 3.09
N ASP A 179 9.20 -9.72 2.32
CA ASP A 179 9.73 -8.45 2.83
C ASP A 179 8.58 -7.53 3.25
N GLU A 180 7.57 -7.31 2.39
CA GLU A 180 6.41 -6.47 2.71
C GLU A 180 5.57 -7.00 3.88
N GLU A 181 5.40 -8.33 3.96
CA GLU A 181 4.76 -8.94 5.13
C GLU A 181 5.53 -8.63 6.41
N TRP A 182 6.86 -8.69 6.35
CA TRP A 182 7.68 -8.35 7.50
C TRP A 182 7.53 -6.88 7.89
N HIS A 183 7.57 -5.94 6.93
CA HIS A 183 7.39 -4.50 7.19
C HIS A 183 6.09 -4.26 7.97
N ARG A 184 4.96 -4.70 7.40
CA ARG A 184 3.62 -4.57 7.99
C ARG A 184 3.52 -5.16 9.38
N VAL A 185 3.95 -6.41 9.54
CA VAL A 185 3.86 -7.11 10.82
C VAL A 185 4.69 -6.39 11.89
N GLN A 186 5.89 -5.91 11.56
CA GLN A 186 6.71 -5.20 12.54
C GLN A 186 6.15 -3.83 12.91
N ILE A 187 5.62 -3.07 11.94
CA ILE A 187 4.97 -1.78 12.20
C ILE A 187 3.75 -1.97 13.12
N VAL A 188 2.93 -2.99 12.86
CA VAL A 188 1.76 -3.31 13.70
C VAL A 188 2.18 -3.75 15.11
N ASN A 189 3.21 -4.59 15.22
CA ASN A 189 3.71 -5.03 16.52
C ASN A 189 4.30 -3.87 17.33
N TRP A 190 5.08 -2.99 16.69
CA TRP A 190 5.60 -1.78 17.31
C TRP A 190 4.45 -0.88 17.78
N TRP A 191 3.44 -0.67 16.94
CA TRP A 191 2.25 0.11 17.28
C TRP A 191 1.53 -0.45 18.52
N PHE A 192 1.28 -1.76 18.59
CA PHE A 192 0.63 -2.36 19.75
C PHE A 192 1.49 -2.29 21.01
N ALA A 193 2.81 -2.44 20.90
CA ALA A 193 3.72 -2.26 22.02
C ALA A 193 3.67 -0.81 22.54
N THR A 194 3.68 0.16 21.64
CA THR A 194 3.55 1.59 21.95
C THR A 194 2.24 1.88 22.68
N LEU A 195 1.10 1.42 22.16
CA LEU A 195 -0.20 1.59 22.83
C LEU A 195 -0.26 0.93 24.21
N ALA A 196 0.40 -0.22 24.39
CA ALA A 196 0.41 -0.94 25.66
C ALA A 196 1.25 -0.23 26.75
N ALA A 197 2.26 0.54 26.34
CA ALA A 197 3.13 1.29 27.24
C ALA A 197 2.53 2.64 27.68
N LEU A 198 1.59 3.19 26.91
CA LEU A 198 1.00 4.50 27.19
C LEU A 198 -0.09 4.46 28.27
N PRO A 199 -0.20 5.51 29.12
CA PRO A 199 -1.36 5.74 29.95
C PRO A 199 -2.65 5.83 29.11
N ALA A 200 -3.79 5.43 29.68
CA ALA A 200 -5.05 5.33 28.94
C ALA A 200 -5.44 6.62 28.20
N ALA A 201 -5.33 7.78 28.86
CA ALA A 201 -5.68 9.07 28.25
C ALA A 201 -4.76 9.44 27.07
N GLU A 202 -3.45 9.18 27.19
CA GLU A 202 -2.48 9.45 26.13
C GLU A 202 -2.65 8.49 24.95
N ARG A 203 -2.91 7.21 25.25
CA ARG A 203 -3.23 6.18 24.26
C ARG A 203 -4.46 6.57 23.45
N ASP A 204 -5.53 6.98 24.12
CA ASP A 204 -6.79 7.34 23.45
C ASP A 204 -6.60 8.58 22.58
N ALA A 205 -5.89 9.60 23.07
CA ALA A 205 -5.55 10.79 22.30
C ALA A 205 -4.66 10.50 21.07
N LEU A 206 -3.70 9.56 21.19
CA LEU A 206 -2.89 9.13 20.06
C LEU A 206 -3.74 8.42 19.01
N ILE A 207 -4.64 7.51 19.44
CA ILE A 207 -5.59 6.84 18.53
C ILE A 207 -6.45 7.86 17.76
N ASP A 208 -6.99 8.88 18.45
CA ASP A 208 -7.79 9.93 17.79
C ASP A 208 -6.99 10.69 16.73
N ARG A 209 -5.74 11.03 17.03
CA ARG A 209 -4.85 11.69 16.07
C ARG A 209 -4.54 10.83 14.86
N VAL A 210 -4.29 9.53 15.07
CA VAL A 210 -3.98 8.61 13.97
C VAL A 210 -5.19 8.40 13.07
N ILE A 211 -6.40 8.27 13.62
CA ILE A 211 -7.63 8.19 12.82
C ILE A 211 -7.82 9.47 11.99
N ALA A 212 -7.61 10.65 12.59
CA ALA A 212 -7.71 11.92 11.86
C ALA A 212 -6.64 12.06 10.75
N ALA A 213 -5.42 11.58 10.99
CA ALA A 213 -4.35 11.57 10.01
C ALA A 213 -4.63 10.59 8.85
N ASP A 214 -5.19 9.43 9.15
CA ASP A 214 -5.63 8.44 8.15
C ASP A 214 -6.76 9.00 7.26
N GLU A 215 -7.76 9.69 7.83
CA GLU A 215 -8.79 10.39 7.05
C GLU A 215 -8.20 11.50 6.16
N GLN A 216 -7.22 12.25 6.67
CA GLN A 216 -6.51 13.25 5.87
C GLN A 216 -5.71 12.61 4.74
N MET A 217 -5.05 11.47 4.99
CA MET A 217 -4.29 10.73 4.00
C MET A 217 -5.20 10.15 2.92
N GLN A 218 -6.31 9.51 3.31
CA GLN A 218 -7.35 9.01 2.41
C GLN A 218 -7.81 10.10 1.44
N ALA A 219 -8.13 11.29 1.94
CA ALA A 219 -8.57 12.39 1.10
C ALA A 219 -7.50 12.84 0.08
N ARG A 220 -6.21 12.78 0.45
CA ARG A 220 -5.09 13.09 -0.46
C ARG A 220 -4.85 12.00 -1.50
N LEU A 221 -5.14 10.74 -1.14
CA LEU A 221 -4.89 9.57 -1.98
C LEU A 221 -6.07 9.16 -2.85
N ASP A 222 -7.24 9.80 -2.72
CA ASP A 222 -8.47 9.41 -3.42
C ASP A 222 -8.28 9.17 -4.93
N GLY A 223 -7.82 10.18 -5.66
CA GLY A 223 -7.55 10.06 -7.10
C GLY A 223 -6.48 9.03 -7.44
N TYR A 224 -5.40 9.00 -6.64
CA TYR A 224 -4.32 8.03 -6.83
C TYR A 224 -4.81 6.58 -6.66
N LEU A 225 -5.65 6.31 -5.67
CA LEU A 225 -6.20 4.97 -5.45
C LEU A 225 -7.09 4.55 -6.62
N HIS A 226 -7.92 5.46 -7.15
CA HIS A 226 -8.69 5.19 -8.37
C HIS A 226 -7.79 4.82 -9.56
N ASP A 227 -6.72 5.59 -9.78
CA ASP A 227 -5.75 5.33 -10.84
C ASP A 227 -5.05 3.97 -10.64
N GLU A 228 -4.67 3.64 -9.41
CA GLU A 228 -4.02 2.37 -9.08
C GLU A 228 -4.91 1.16 -9.35
N TYR A 229 -6.20 1.23 -9.00
CA TYR A 229 -7.16 0.16 -9.33
C TYR A 229 -7.41 0.06 -10.84
N ALA A 230 -7.62 1.20 -11.53
CA ALA A 230 -7.83 1.21 -12.98
C ALA A 230 -6.60 0.65 -13.72
N HIS A 231 -5.41 1.04 -13.27
CA HIS A 231 -4.15 0.56 -13.79
C HIS A 231 -3.98 -0.95 -13.54
N THR A 232 -4.32 -1.44 -12.35
CA THR A 232 -4.31 -2.88 -12.02
C THR A 232 -5.21 -3.69 -12.97
N ALA A 233 -6.40 -3.17 -13.30
CA ALA A 233 -7.28 -3.81 -14.27
C ALA A 233 -6.70 -3.78 -15.69
N HIS A 234 -6.07 -2.68 -16.10
CA HIS A 234 -5.45 -2.52 -17.40
C HIS A 234 -4.26 -3.48 -17.60
N VAL A 235 -3.30 -3.50 -16.67
CA VAL A 235 -2.07 -4.29 -16.79
C VAL A 235 -2.34 -5.79 -16.61
N PHE A 236 -3.08 -6.16 -15.56
CA PHE A 236 -3.19 -7.55 -15.16
C PHE A 236 -4.50 -8.20 -15.61
N GLY A 237 -5.42 -7.45 -16.22
CA GLY A 237 -6.77 -7.94 -16.53
C GLY A 237 -7.56 -8.32 -15.28
N ALA A 238 -7.20 -7.73 -14.12
CA ALA A 238 -7.81 -7.98 -12.83
C ALA A 238 -9.27 -7.51 -12.82
N ASP A 239 -10.11 -8.25 -12.12
CA ASP A 239 -11.52 -7.91 -11.94
C ASP A 239 -11.66 -6.99 -10.73
N ILE A 240 -11.70 -5.69 -11.03
CA ILE A 240 -11.88 -4.63 -10.02
C ILE A 240 -13.34 -4.32 -9.75
N ALA A 241 -14.31 -5.17 -10.11
CA ALA A 241 -15.71 -4.90 -9.73
C ALA A 241 -15.83 -4.73 -8.20
N ASP A 242 -16.63 -3.73 -7.81
CA ASP A 242 -16.88 -3.34 -6.41
C ASP A 242 -15.64 -2.95 -5.58
N TYR A 243 -14.50 -2.66 -6.22
CA TYR A 243 -13.25 -2.37 -5.51
C TYR A 243 -13.38 -1.27 -4.45
N ARG A 244 -14.21 -0.24 -4.69
CA ARG A 244 -14.43 0.86 -3.75
C ARG A 244 -15.01 0.36 -2.43
N ALA A 245 -16.10 -0.40 -2.51
CA ALA A 245 -16.77 -0.93 -1.32
C ALA A 245 -15.87 -1.92 -0.57
N ILE A 246 -15.12 -2.74 -1.32
CA ILE A 246 -14.15 -3.68 -0.75
C ILE A 246 -13.00 -2.93 -0.05
N TYR A 247 -12.44 -1.90 -0.68
CA TYR A 247 -11.37 -1.09 -0.12
C TYR A 247 -11.83 -0.33 1.14
N ASP A 248 -12.99 0.33 1.08
CA ASP A 248 -13.50 1.11 2.20
C ASP A 248 -13.80 0.23 3.42
N ASP A 249 -14.36 -0.97 3.21
CA ASP A 249 -14.61 -1.92 4.29
C ASP A 249 -13.30 -2.56 4.79
N TRP A 250 -12.34 -2.82 3.91
CA TRP A 250 -10.98 -3.27 4.29
C TRP A 250 -10.28 -2.25 5.19
N ARG A 251 -10.19 -0.98 4.75
CA ARG A 251 -9.59 0.11 5.51
C ARG A 251 -10.25 0.25 6.89
N ARG A 252 -11.58 0.20 6.93
CA ARG A 252 -12.36 0.24 8.18
C ARG A 252 -12.02 -0.93 9.12
N GLU A 253 -11.98 -2.15 8.62
CA GLU A 253 -11.71 -3.35 9.41
C GLU A 253 -10.28 -3.37 9.95
N MET A 254 -9.32 -2.88 9.16
CA MET A 254 -7.93 -2.73 9.55
C MET A 254 -7.79 -1.68 10.65
N LEU A 255 -8.29 -0.47 10.42
CA LEU A 255 -8.27 0.59 11.43
C LEU A 255 -8.97 0.20 12.72
N SER A 256 -10.11 -0.48 12.63
CA SER A 256 -10.86 -0.91 13.81
C SER A 256 -10.03 -1.87 14.68
N ARG A 257 -9.21 -2.74 14.07
CA ARG A 257 -8.32 -3.66 14.81
C ARG A 257 -7.07 -2.99 15.34
N LEU A 258 -6.48 -2.09 14.55
CA LEU A 258 -5.31 -1.32 14.97
C LEU A 258 -5.64 -0.41 16.15
N THR A 259 -6.85 0.15 16.18
CA THR A 259 -7.26 1.13 17.20
C THR A 259 -8.13 0.53 18.31
N GLY A 260 -8.73 -0.65 18.10
CA GLY A 260 -9.75 -1.23 18.98
C GLY A 260 -11.04 -0.45 19.05
N ARG A 261 -11.26 0.49 18.11
CA ARG A 261 -12.46 1.31 18.04
C ARG A 261 -13.40 0.77 16.97
N ARG A 262 -14.70 0.87 17.24
CA ARG A 262 -15.71 0.65 16.21
C ARG A 262 -15.79 1.91 15.34
N LEU A 263 -15.52 1.76 14.05
CA LEU A 263 -15.52 2.86 13.09
C LEU A 263 -16.72 2.75 12.13
N ASP A 264 -17.82 3.38 12.50
CA ASP A 264 -19.06 3.32 11.70
C ASP A 264 -19.07 4.34 10.54
N ALA A 265 -18.29 5.43 10.63
CA ALA A 265 -18.17 6.46 9.60
C ALA A 265 -16.70 6.85 9.36
N LEU A 266 -16.21 6.55 8.16
CA LEU A 266 -14.94 7.02 7.60
C LEU A 266 -15.25 7.66 6.24
N VAL A 267 -14.44 8.62 5.80
CA VAL A 267 -14.54 9.16 4.43
C VAL A 267 -14.30 8.01 3.45
N PRO A 268 -15.27 7.66 2.59
CA PRO A 268 -15.10 6.61 1.60
C PRO A 268 -14.29 7.11 0.41
N LEU A 269 -13.77 6.19 -0.40
CA LEU A 269 -13.33 6.50 -1.75
C LEU A 269 -14.46 7.18 -2.53
N SER A 270 -14.11 8.21 -3.29
CA SER A 270 -15.09 8.98 -4.03
C SER A 270 -15.74 8.15 -5.14
N ARG A 271 -16.93 8.60 -5.58
CA ARG A 271 -17.66 7.94 -6.67
C ARG A 271 -17.15 8.36 -8.05
N ASP A 272 -16.38 9.44 -8.09
CA ASP A 272 -15.88 10.02 -9.33
C ASP A 272 -14.63 9.27 -9.74
N SER A 273 -14.65 8.67 -10.93
CA SER A 273 -13.40 8.26 -11.58
C SER A 273 -12.65 9.55 -11.91
N VAL A 274 -11.59 9.86 -11.16
CA VAL A 274 -10.70 10.97 -11.50
C VAL A 274 -10.18 10.69 -12.91
N GLY A 275 -10.47 11.60 -13.85
CA GLY A 275 -10.00 11.47 -15.21
C GLY A 275 -8.48 11.35 -15.18
N GLN A 276 -7.96 10.32 -15.85
CA GLN A 276 -6.54 10.01 -15.96
C GLN A 276 -5.71 11.30 -15.98
N GLU A 277 -4.83 11.50 -15.00
CA GLU A 277 -3.91 12.65 -14.92
C GLU A 277 -2.92 12.72 -16.12
N HIS A 278 -3.10 11.91 -17.16
CA HIS A 278 -2.24 11.88 -18.34
C HIS A 278 -2.51 12.98 -19.39
N ASP A 279 -3.62 13.74 -19.32
CA ASP A 279 -3.99 14.67 -20.40
C ASP A 279 -4.13 16.16 -19.98
N ARG A 280 -3.64 16.57 -18.81
CA ARG A 280 -3.67 17.99 -18.39
C ARG A 280 -2.30 18.62 -18.31
N GLU A 281 -1.51 18.53 -19.38
CA GLU A 281 -0.39 19.46 -19.57
C GLU A 281 0.07 19.60 -21.03
N VAL A 282 -0.83 19.97 -21.96
CA VAL A 282 -0.44 20.68 -23.20
C VAL A 282 -1.56 21.62 -23.65
N VAL A 283 -1.70 22.80 -23.04
CA VAL A 283 -1.97 24.07 -23.75
C VAL A 283 -1.45 25.22 -22.87
N ALA A 284 -0.24 25.67 -23.16
CA ALA A 284 0.20 27.05 -22.98
C ALA A 284 1.16 27.38 -24.13
#